data_AF-A0A7X4ARP2-F1
#
_entry.id   AF-A0A7X4ARP2-F1
#
_cell.length_a   1.000
_cell.length_b   1.000
_cell.length_c   1.000
_cell.angle_alpha   90.00
_cell.angle_beta   90.00
_cell.angle_gamma   90.00
#
_symmetry.space_group_name_H-M   'P 1'
#
loop_
_entity.id
_entity.type
_entity.pdbx_description
1 polymer ?
#
loop_
_entity_poly.entity_id
_entity_poly.type
_entity_poly.pdbx_seq_one_letter_code
_entity_poly.pdbx_strand_id
1 'polypeptide(L)'
;MKWRADLRTEHQSSNLCCLTARKVKKMASARDTGEMVDGKKHGYWITYYANGFKRSEGNYIHGKKDGPWIQYHKNGNKASEATFRDGKNEGDYICYYENGNRKWGGPYRKHDGGSADGRKEGVWLCYEEDGETVWRIITYKKGGARAKPDEFPLGVCEVCGEGRRSTWGDTCPQCGADISD
;
A
#
# COMPACT_ATOMS: atom_id res chain seq x y z
N MET A 1 70.55 30.74 29.05
CA MET A 1 69.59 31.87 28.93
C MET A 1 68.27 31.38 29.51
N LYS A 2 68.00 31.60 30.82
CA LYS A 2 66.88 32.41 31.36
C LYS A 2 65.70 32.51 30.36
N TRP A 3 64.49 32.04 30.66
CA TRP A 3 63.58 32.59 31.68
C TRP A 3 62.57 31.55 32.22
N ARG A 4 62.29 31.66 33.52
CA ARG A 4 61.09 31.13 34.22
C ARG A 4 59.90 32.07 33.95
N ALA A 5 58.68 31.53 33.94
CA ALA A 5 57.52 32.25 34.46
C ALA A 5 56.42 31.26 34.90
N ASP A 6 55.94 31.50 36.12
CA ASP A 6 54.97 30.75 36.89
C ASP A 6 53.50 30.93 36.44
N LEU A 7 52.72 29.95 36.88
CA LEU A 7 51.28 29.85 37.14
C LEU A 7 50.43 31.16 37.15
N ARG A 8 49.29 31.12 36.46
CA ARG A 8 48.01 31.59 37.03
C ARG A 8 46.79 30.92 36.36
N THR A 9 45.88 30.48 37.22
CA THR A 9 44.53 29.93 37.01
C THR A 9 43.51 30.98 36.56
N GLU A 10 42.54 30.58 35.73
CA GLU A 10 41.15 31.10 35.65
C GLU A 10 40.34 30.11 34.77
N HIS A 11 39.50 29.24 35.35
CA HIS A 11 38.05 29.39 35.63
C HIS A 11 37.09 29.44 34.42
N GLN A 12 36.48 28.26 34.21
CA GLN A 12 35.05 27.98 33.97
C GLN A 12 34.34 28.34 32.65
N SER A 13 33.60 27.31 32.21
CA SER A 13 32.38 27.30 31.38
C SER A 13 32.60 27.63 29.89
N SER A 14 32.04 26.92 28.92
CA SER A 14 30.68 26.41 28.85
C SER A 14 30.52 25.47 27.65
N ASN A 15 29.55 24.57 27.77
CA ASN A 15 28.87 23.83 26.71
C ASN A 15 29.61 22.61 26.15
N LEU A 16 29.58 21.55 26.97
CA LEU A 16 29.27 20.22 26.47
C LEU A 16 28.07 20.31 25.51
N CYS A 17 28.34 20.28 24.21
CA CYS A 17 27.34 19.86 23.25
C CYS A 17 27.10 18.37 23.52
N CYS A 18 26.08 18.08 24.32
CA CYS A 18 25.64 16.74 24.64
C CYS A 18 25.40 15.98 23.35
N LEU A 19 26.37 15.13 23.01
CA LEU A 19 26.21 13.99 22.12
C LEU A 19 25.13 13.08 22.73
N THR A 20 23.86 13.40 22.52
CA THR A 20 22.83 12.37 22.56
C THR A 20 22.87 11.66 21.22
N ALA A 21 23.97 10.94 20.97
CA ALA A 21 23.93 9.81 20.07
C ALA A 21 22.94 8.82 20.69
N ARG A 22 21.66 8.93 20.30
CA ARG A 22 20.66 7.90 20.60
C ARG A 22 21.30 6.60 20.17
N LYS A 23 21.48 5.67 21.12
CA LYS A 23 21.91 4.31 20.83
C LYS A 23 20.85 3.68 19.94
N VAL A 24 20.95 3.85 18.63
CA VAL A 24 20.11 3.14 17.66
C VAL A 24 20.61 1.71 17.67
N LYS A 25 19.90 0.84 18.40
CA LYS A 25 20.14 -0.60 18.31
C LYS A 25 19.69 -1.05 16.92
N LYS A 26 20.62 -1.08 15.95
CA LYS A 26 20.43 -1.83 14.71
C LYS A 26 20.38 -3.31 15.09
N MET A 27 19.19 -3.85 15.34
CA MET A 27 19.02 -5.29 15.49
C MET A 27 18.95 -5.91 14.10
N ALA A 28 20.10 -6.32 13.59
CA ALA A 28 20.18 -7.32 12.55
C ALA A 28 20.15 -8.69 13.24
N SER A 29 18.96 -9.22 13.51
CA SER A 29 18.85 -10.59 14.00
C SER A 29 17.61 -11.28 13.43
N ALA A 30 17.89 -12.20 12.51
CA ALA A 30 17.02 -13.18 11.89
C ALA A 30 15.76 -12.67 11.17
N ARG A 31 15.98 -11.64 10.36
CA ARG A 31 15.48 -11.40 8.99
C ARG A 31 14.82 -10.04 8.82
N ASP A 32 13.99 -9.58 9.75
CA ASP A 32 13.35 -8.26 9.63
C ASP A 32 14.34 -7.12 9.93
N THR A 33 14.28 -6.04 9.14
CA THR A 33 15.12 -4.84 9.31
C THR A 33 14.25 -3.61 9.51
N GLY A 34 14.61 -2.75 10.48
CA GLY A 34 13.95 -1.47 10.73
C GLY A 34 14.31 -0.84 12.07
N GLU A 35 13.86 0.39 12.30
CA GLU A 35 14.10 1.14 13.54
C GLU A 35 13.00 0.87 14.57
N MET A 36 13.39 0.77 15.85
CA MET A 36 12.47 0.63 16.97
C MET A 36 12.55 1.88 17.86
N VAL A 37 11.42 2.54 18.10
CA VAL A 37 11.28 3.68 19.00
C VAL A 37 10.26 3.31 20.08
N ASP A 38 10.64 3.43 21.36
CA ASP A 38 9.79 3.08 22.51
C ASP A 38 9.19 1.66 22.46
N GLY A 39 9.97 0.71 21.94
CA GLY A 39 9.53 -0.68 21.78
C GLY A 39 8.54 -0.91 20.63
N LYS A 40 8.28 0.09 19.79
CA LYS A 40 7.40 0.01 18.62
C LYS A 40 8.18 0.21 17.32
N LYS A 41 7.71 -0.40 16.24
CA LYS A 41 8.27 -0.21 14.89
C LYS A 41 8.13 1.25 14.47
N HIS A 42 9.22 1.84 13.97
CA HIS A 42 9.27 3.20 13.45
C HIS A 42 10.17 3.27 12.21
N GLY A 43 9.90 4.20 11.31
CA GLY A 43 10.66 4.39 10.07
C GLY A 43 10.42 3.27 9.05
N TYR A 44 11.36 3.10 8.13
CA TYR A 44 11.25 2.10 7.06
C TYR A 44 11.58 0.70 7.57
N TRP A 45 10.73 -0.26 7.21
CA TRP A 45 10.86 -1.66 7.62
C TRP A 45 10.78 -2.59 6.42
N ILE A 46 11.60 -3.64 6.46
CA ILE A 46 11.52 -4.77 5.54
C ILE A 46 11.37 -6.03 6.38
N THR A 47 10.42 -6.88 6.02
CA THR A 47 10.29 -8.24 6.56
C THR A 47 10.58 -9.26 5.49
N TYR A 48 11.02 -10.45 5.87
CA TYR A 48 11.40 -11.50 4.91
C TYR A 48 10.75 -12.84 5.26
N TYR A 49 10.56 -13.65 4.23
CA TYR A 49 10.16 -15.04 4.35
C TYR A 49 11.31 -15.90 4.87
N ALA A 50 10.99 -17.13 5.30
CA ALA A 50 11.99 -18.10 5.74
C ALA A 50 13.00 -18.47 4.64
N ASN A 51 12.60 -18.35 3.38
CA ASN A 51 13.45 -18.56 2.20
C ASN A 51 14.38 -17.37 1.89
N GLY A 52 14.31 -16.28 2.65
CA GLY A 52 15.15 -15.09 2.46
C GLY A 52 14.62 -14.06 1.47
N PHE A 53 13.53 -14.33 0.75
CA PHE A 53 12.89 -13.31 -0.08
C PHE A 53 12.14 -12.29 0.77
N LYS A 54 12.08 -11.05 0.30
CA LYS A 54 11.26 -10.01 0.95
C LYS A 54 9.82 -10.51 1.05
N ARG A 55 9.19 -10.24 2.18
CA ARG A 55 7.78 -10.53 2.46
C ARG A 55 6.96 -9.25 2.45
N SER A 56 7.50 -8.18 3.00
CA SER A 56 6.84 -6.87 2.94
C SER A 56 7.84 -5.75 3.17
N GLU A 57 7.53 -4.57 2.65
CA GLU A 57 8.26 -3.34 2.98
C GLU A 57 7.35 -2.12 3.05
N GLY A 58 7.75 -1.13 3.84
CA GLY A 58 7.04 0.13 4.00
C GLY A 58 7.38 0.82 5.32
N ASN A 59 6.75 1.95 5.60
CA ASN A 59 7.04 2.73 6.80
C ASN A 59 6.10 2.38 7.96
N TYR A 60 6.62 2.49 9.18
CA TYR A 60 5.86 2.46 10.40
C TYR A 60 6.00 3.79 11.16
N ILE A 61 4.90 4.22 11.76
CA ILE A 61 4.85 5.31 12.73
C ILE A 61 4.18 4.78 14.00
N HIS A 62 4.89 4.81 15.13
CA HIS A 62 4.44 4.30 16.43
C HIS A 62 3.82 2.90 16.37
N GLY A 63 4.41 1.99 15.58
CA GLY A 63 3.97 0.60 15.42
C GLY A 63 2.84 0.38 14.41
N LYS A 64 2.34 1.43 13.76
CA LYS A 64 1.30 1.35 12.73
C LYS A 64 1.90 1.61 11.35
N LYS A 65 1.43 0.90 10.32
CA LYS A 65 1.85 1.15 8.93
C LYS A 65 1.42 2.55 8.50
N ASP A 66 2.29 3.26 7.82
CA ASP A 66 2.02 4.61 7.33
C ASP A 66 2.73 4.85 5.99
N GLY A 67 2.04 5.49 5.05
CA GLY A 67 2.53 5.70 3.69
C GLY A 67 2.47 4.45 2.80
N PRO A 68 3.26 4.42 1.72
CA PRO A 68 3.25 3.32 0.76
C PRO A 68 3.76 2.02 1.38
N TRP A 69 3.13 0.92 1.01
CA TRP A 69 3.40 -0.40 1.54
C TRP A 69 3.30 -1.45 0.44
N ILE A 70 4.30 -2.32 0.38
CA ILE A 70 4.39 -3.41 -0.59
C ILE A 70 4.42 -4.72 0.18
N GLN A 71 3.67 -5.71 -0.31
CA GLN A 71 3.82 -7.10 0.09
C GLN A 71 4.27 -7.90 -1.12
N TYR A 72 5.02 -8.96 -0.87
CA TYR A 72 5.58 -9.82 -1.91
C TYR A 72 5.07 -11.24 -1.73
N HIS A 73 4.99 -11.97 -2.83
CA HIS A 73 4.82 -13.41 -2.85
C HIS A 73 6.12 -14.11 -2.48
N LYS A 74 6.06 -15.41 -2.15
CA LYS A 74 7.27 -16.19 -1.79
C LYS A 74 8.27 -16.32 -2.93
N ASN A 75 7.83 -16.09 -4.17
CA ASN A 75 8.65 -16.07 -5.38
C ASN A 75 9.35 -14.71 -5.63
N GLY A 76 9.10 -13.70 -4.78
CA GLY A 76 9.69 -12.37 -4.89
C GLY A 76 8.88 -11.38 -5.74
N ASN A 77 7.85 -11.83 -6.47
CA ASN A 77 6.95 -10.93 -7.16
C ASN A 77 6.08 -10.16 -6.17
N LYS A 78 5.59 -8.99 -6.58
CA LYS A 78 4.68 -8.21 -5.73
C LYS A 78 3.38 -8.98 -5.55
N ALA A 79 2.88 -9.04 -4.32
CA ALA A 79 1.58 -9.60 -3.97
C ALA A 79 0.52 -8.51 -3.81
N SER A 80 0.91 -7.36 -3.24
CA SER A 80 0.02 -6.21 -3.13
C SER A 80 0.79 -4.90 -2.96
N GLU A 81 0.20 -3.83 -3.44
CA GLU A 81 0.60 -2.45 -3.18
C GLU A 81 -0.58 -1.69 -2.59
N ALA A 82 -0.32 -0.94 -1.53
CA ALA A 82 -1.33 -0.13 -0.87
C ALA A 82 -0.70 1.09 -0.22
N THR A 83 -1.50 2.12 0.03
CA THR A 83 -1.12 3.21 0.93
C THR A 83 -1.84 3.03 2.25
N PHE A 84 -1.11 3.19 3.36
CA PHE A 84 -1.65 3.11 4.71
C PHE A 84 -1.61 4.49 5.38
N ARG A 85 -2.58 4.74 6.25
CA ARG A 85 -2.54 5.82 7.23
C ARG A 85 -3.03 5.29 8.56
N ASP A 86 -2.25 5.49 9.62
CA ASP A 86 -2.57 4.97 10.96
C ASP A 86 -2.88 3.47 10.98
N GLY A 87 -2.18 2.69 10.15
CA GLY A 87 -2.34 1.24 10.04
C GLY A 87 -3.52 0.77 9.21
N LYS A 88 -4.23 1.68 8.52
CA LYS A 88 -5.42 1.36 7.71
C LYS A 88 -5.24 1.75 6.25
N ASN A 89 -5.77 0.98 5.31
CA ASN A 89 -5.64 1.29 3.88
C ASN A 89 -6.34 2.60 3.52
N GLU A 90 -5.64 3.51 2.86
CA GLU A 90 -6.16 4.78 2.35
C GLU A 90 -5.61 5.01 0.94
N GLY A 91 -6.46 5.32 -0.04
CA GLY A 91 -6.04 5.48 -1.43
C GLY A 91 -6.08 4.16 -2.21
N ASP A 92 -5.30 4.06 -3.27
CA ASP A 92 -5.36 2.91 -4.16
C ASP A 92 -4.77 1.66 -3.55
N TYR A 93 -5.46 0.54 -3.79
CA TYR A 93 -5.01 -0.79 -3.45
C TYR A 93 -4.97 -1.64 -4.71
N ILE A 94 -3.88 -2.35 -4.90
CA ILE A 94 -3.70 -3.31 -5.98
C ILE A 94 -3.17 -4.61 -5.38
N CYS A 95 -3.72 -5.74 -5.78
CA CYS A 95 -3.09 -7.04 -5.58
C CYS A 95 -2.82 -7.72 -6.91
N TYR A 96 -1.83 -8.60 -6.88
CA TYR A 96 -1.29 -9.27 -8.05
C TYR A 96 -1.33 -10.79 -7.87
N TYR A 97 -1.43 -11.51 -8.98
CA TYR A 97 -1.18 -12.94 -9.05
C TYR A 97 0.30 -13.25 -8.80
N GLU A 98 0.63 -14.52 -8.56
CA GLU A 98 2.03 -14.93 -8.38
C GLU A 98 2.88 -14.69 -9.64
N ASN A 99 2.27 -14.68 -10.83
CA ASN A 99 2.92 -14.34 -12.09
C ASN A 99 3.23 -12.82 -12.25
N GLY A 100 2.77 -11.98 -11.32
CA GLY A 100 2.97 -10.52 -11.34
C GLY A 100 1.85 -9.73 -12.02
N ASN A 101 0.87 -10.41 -12.63
CA ASN A 101 -0.26 -9.75 -13.28
C ASN A 101 -1.23 -9.19 -12.25
N ARG A 102 -1.85 -8.03 -12.58
CA ARG A 102 -2.84 -7.42 -11.70
C ARG A 102 -4.00 -8.40 -11.55
N LYS A 103 -4.39 -8.64 -10.30
CA LYS A 103 -5.50 -9.55 -9.95
C LYS A 103 -6.75 -8.79 -9.59
N TRP A 104 -6.59 -7.77 -8.77
CA TRP A 104 -7.72 -7.03 -8.23
C TRP A 104 -7.24 -5.71 -7.66
N GLY A 105 -8.05 -4.66 -7.76
CA GLY A 105 -7.70 -3.39 -7.14
C GLY A 105 -8.78 -2.33 -7.26
N GLY A 106 -8.64 -1.30 -6.45
CA GLY A 106 -9.56 -0.17 -6.40
C GLY A 106 -9.26 0.75 -5.21
N PRO A 107 -10.04 1.82 -5.06
CA PRO A 107 -9.75 2.84 -4.06
C PRO A 107 -10.33 2.50 -2.67
N TYR A 108 -9.55 2.83 -1.65
CA TYR A 108 -9.99 2.98 -0.28
C TYR A 108 -10.23 4.45 0.05
N ARG A 109 -11.33 4.71 0.74
CA ARG A 109 -11.67 6.05 1.24
C ARG A 109 -10.71 6.49 2.35
N LYS A 110 -10.47 7.80 2.43
CA LYS A 110 -9.82 8.43 3.59
C LYS A 110 -10.60 8.15 4.88
N HIS A 111 -9.90 7.81 5.95
CA HIS A 111 -10.54 7.37 7.18
C HIS A 111 -11.26 8.51 7.90
N ASP A 112 -12.52 8.27 8.27
CA ASP A 112 -13.34 9.09 9.17
C ASP A 112 -13.67 8.38 10.50
N GLY A 113 -12.94 7.29 10.80
CA GLY A 113 -13.05 6.55 12.08
C GLY A 113 -14.17 5.51 12.10
N GLY A 114 -13.87 4.26 11.71
CA GLY A 114 -14.83 3.16 11.93
C GLY A 114 -14.54 1.79 11.32
N SER A 115 -13.51 1.63 10.46
CA SER A 115 -13.12 0.32 9.91
C SER A 115 -11.72 -0.08 10.39
N ALA A 116 -11.49 -1.39 10.57
CA ALA A 116 -10.19 -1.97 10.90
C ALA A 116 -9.24 -1.96 9.69
N ASP A 117 -9.74 -2.31 8.50
CA ASP A 117 -8.92 -2.48 7.28
C ASP A 117 -9.09 -1.34 6.26
N GLY A 118 -9.91 -0.34 6.59
CA GLY A 118 -10.36 0.72 5.70
C GLY A 118 -11.70 0.46 5.03
N ARG A 119 -12.26 1.48 4.36
CA ARG A 119 -13.54 1.38 3.65
C ARG A 119 -13.28 1.44 2.15
N LYS A 120 -13.63 0.36 1.44
CA LYS A 120 -13.61 0.34 -0.04
C LYS A 120 -14.62 1.35 -0.56
N GLU A 121 -14.24 2.11 -1.57
CA GLU A 121 -15.10 3.07 -2.26
C GLU A 121 -14.86 2.96 -3.77
N GLY A 122 -15.80 3.45 -4.57
CA GLY A 122 -15.64 3.54 -6.02
C GLY A 122 -15.61 2.17 -6.70
N VAL A 123 -14.97 2.14 -7.87
CA VAL A 123 -14.95 0.97 -8.76
C VAL A 123 -13.75 0.10 -8.43
N TRP A 124 -14.01 -1.20 -8.26
CA TRP A 124 -13.02 -2.24 -8.05
C TRP A 124 -13.06 -3.21 -9.21
N LEU A 125 -11.92 -3.42 -9.83
CA LEU A 125 -11.77 -4.28 -10.99
C LEU A 125 -11.09 -5.56 -10.56
N CYS A 126 -11.66 -6.71 -10.93
CA CYS A 126 -11.05 -8.02 -10.82
C CYS A 126 -10.62 -8.47 -12.21
N TYR A 127 -9.37 -8.87 -12.33
CA TYR A 127 -8.74 -9.29 -13.56
C TYR A 127 -8.52 -10.81 -13.54
N GLU A 128 -8.53 -11.41 -14.71
CA GLU A 128 -8.08 -12.77 -14.92
C GLU A 128 -6.56 -12.86 -14.78
N GLU A 129 -6.04 -14.08 -14.81
CA GLU A 129 -4.62 -14.33 -14.64
C GLU A 129 -3.75 -13.72 -15.75
N ASP A 130 -4.33 -13.39 -16.91
CA ASP A 130 -3.69 -12.64 -17.99
C ASP A 130 -3.34 -11.18 -17.62
N GLY A 131 -4.00 -10.61 -16.59
CA GLY A 131 -3.82 -9.23 -16.14
C GLY A 131 -4.50 -8.16 -17.00
N GLU A 132 -5.15 -8.56 -18.10
CA GLU A 132 -5.79 -7.66 -19.06
C GLU A 132 -7.31 -7.79 -19.03
N THR A 133 -7.81 -9.02 -18.95
CA THR A 133 -9.24 -9.31 -18.96
C THR A 133 -9.85 -8.99 -17.60
N VAL A 134 -10.70 -7.96 -17.55
CA VAL A 134 -11.54 -7.71 -16.38
C VAL A 134 -12.70 -8.69 -16.43
N TRP A 135 -12.80 -9.62 -15.48
CA TRP A 135 -13.95 -10.54 -15.41
C TRP A 135 -15.05 -10.05 -14.47
N ARG A 136 -14.72 -9.12 -13.56
CA ARG A 136 -15.69 -8.58 -12.61
C ARG A 136 -15.41 -7.14 -12.24
N ILE A 137 -16.48 -6.36 -12.18
CA ILE A 137 -16.48 -5.00 -11.66
C ILE A 137 -17.36 -4.97 -10.40
N ILE A 138 -16.86 -4.36 -9.34
CA ILE A 138 -17.59 -4.18 -8.08
C ILE A 138 -17.57 -2.70 -7.73
N THR A 139 -18.75 -2.10 -7.60
CA THR A 139 -18.88 -0.70 -7.18
C THR A 139 -19.20 -0.63 -5.70
N TYR A 140 -18.43 0.12 -4.92
CA TYR A 140 -18.72 0.38 -3.51
C TYR A 140 -19.22 1.81 -3.35
N LYS A 141 -20.51 1.95 -3.02
CA LYS A 141 -21.11 3.26 -2.73
C LYS A 141 -20.84 3.66 -1.28
N LYS A 142 -20.65 4.95 -1.06
CA LYS A 142 -20.48 5.57 0.26
C LYS A 142 -21.70 5.25 1.13
N GLY A 143 -21.52 4.54 2.24
CA GLY A 143 -22.62 4.19 3.17
C GLY A 143 -22.89 2.70 3.43
N GLY A 144 -22.10 1.78 2.87
CA GLY A 144 -22.03 0.41 3.41
C GLY A 144 -22.96 -0.64 2.81
N ALA A 145 -23.47 -0.44 1.60
CA ALA A 145 -23.99 -1.55 0.80
C ALA A 145 -22.91 -2.03 -0.16
N ARG A 146 -22.66 -3.35 -0.23
CA ARG A 146 -22.10 -3.93 -1.47
C ARG A 146 -23.07 -3.47 -2.56
N ALA A 147 -22.63 -2.73 -3.58
CA ALA A 147 -23.49 -2.62 -4.74
C ALA A 147 -23.73 -4.05 -5.21
N LYS A 148 -24.98 -4.34 -5.59
CA LYS A 148 -25.24 -5.52 -6.42
C LYS A 148 -24.20 -5.46 -7.55
N PRO A 149 -23.54 -6.57 -7.92
CA PRO A 149 -22.62 -6.54 -9.04
C PRO A 149 -23.43 -5.99 -10.20
N ASP A 150 -23.16 -4.75 -10.62
CA ASP A 150 -23.72 -4.27 -11.87
C ASP A 150 -23.10 -5.20 -12.90
N GLU A 151 -23.97 -6.03 -13.47
CA GLU A 151 -23.65 -7.12 -14.36
C GLU A 151 -22.71 -6.65 -15.46
N PHE A 152 -21.56 -7.30 -15.49
CA PHE A 152 -20.55 -7.37 -16.53
C PHE A 152 -19.68 -6.12 -16.88
N PRO A 153 -18.38 -6.36 -17.10
CA PRO A 153 -17.50 -5.57 -17.95
C PRO A 153 -17.58 -6.08 -19.38
N LEU A 154 -18.60 -5.71 -20.17
CA LEU A 154 -18.55 -6.06 -21.60
C LEU A 154 -19.07 -4.92 -22.46
N GLY A 155 -18.16 -4.35 -23.25
CA GLY A 155 -18.41 -3.56 -24.45
C GLY A 155 -19.03 -2.18 -24.25
N VAL A 156 -18.47 -1.19 -24.93
CA VAL A 156 -19.25 -0.05 -25.39
C VAL A 156 -19.84 -0.47 -26.74
N CYS A 157 -21.12 -0.23 -26.99
CA CYS A 157 -21.66 -0.41 -28.34
C CYS A 157 -20.90 0.51 -29.32
N GLU A 158 -20.21 -0.05 -30.32
CA GLU A 158 -19.44 0.74 -31.30
C GLU A 158 -20.31 1.69 -32.12
N VAL A 159 -21.62 1.42 -32.19
CA VAL A 159 -22.58 2.23 -32.96
C VAL A 159 -23.03 3.47 -32.20
N CYS A 160 -23.39 3.34 -30.92
CA CYS A 160 -23.98 4.45 -30.15
C CYS A 160 -23.11 4.96 -29.00
N GLY A 161 -21.97 4.34 -28.72
CA GLY A 161 -21.05 4.80 -27.66
C GLY A 161 -21.57 4.62 -26.23
N GLU A 162 -22.72 3.98 -26.04
CA GLU A 162 -23.39 3.79 -24.75
C GLU A 162 -23.80 2.33 -24.52
N GLY A 163 -23.69 1.86 -23.27
CA GLY A 163 -24.35 0.64 -22.79
C GLY A 163 -23.65 -0.69 -23.13
N ARG A 164 -23.73 -1.62 -22.17
CA ARG A 164 -22.95 -2.86 -22.05
C ARG A 164 -23.65 -4.06 -22.71
N ARG A 165 -22.86 -4.90 -23.37
CA ARG A 165 -23.23 -6.23 -23.92
C ARG A 165 -23.88 -7.06 -22.80
N SER A 166 -25.17 -7.35 -22.90
CA SER A 166 -25.84 -8.35 -22.07
C SER A 166 -25.65 -9.73 -22.70
N THR A 167 -25.34 -10.74 -21.90
CA THR A 167 -25.25 -12.15 -22.35
C THR A 167 -26.61 -12.80 -22.66
N TRP A 168 -27.66 -11.99 -22.84
CA TRP A 168 -29.01 -12.42 -23.21
C TRP A 168 -29.53 -11.52 -24.33
N GLY A 169 -29.04 -11.76 -25.53
CA GLY A 169 -29.54 -11.13 -26.77
C GLY A 169 -28.43 -10.48 -27.57
N ASP A 170 -28.40 -10.82 -28.85
CA ASP A 170 -27.47 -10.30 -29.86
C ASP A 170 -27.77 -8.84 -30.24
N THR A 171 -28.49 -8.06 -29.42
CA THR A 171 -28.91 -6.70 -29.77
C THR A 171 -28.66 -5.69 -28.66
N CYS A 172 -28.13 -4.52 -29.04
CA CYS A 172 -27.90 -3.41 -28.13
C CYS A 172 -29.25 -2.82 -27.66
N PRO A 173 -29.50 -2.73 -26.35
CA PRO A 173 -30.79 -2.29 -25.82
C PRO A 173 -31.06 -0.78 -26.00
N GLN A 174 -30.04 0.01 -26.38
CA GLN A 174 -30.20 1.46 -26.59
C GLN A 174 -30.47 1.84 -28.05
N CYS A 175 -29.75 1.23 -29.00
CA CYS A 175 -29.85 1.57 -30.42
C CYS A 175 -30.40 0.44 -31.30
N GLY A 176 -30.59 -0.77 -30.75
CA GLY A 176 -31.03 -1.94 -31.50
C GLY A 176 -29.98 -2.54 -32.44
N ALA A 177 -28.73 -2.07 -32.40
CA ALA A 177 -27.65 -2.63 -33.21
C ALA A 177 -27.42 -4.11 -32.87
N ASP A 178 -27.26 -4.94 -33.88
CA ASP A 178 -26.81 -6.33 -33.71
C ASP A 178 -25.35 -6.33 -33.22
N ILE A 179 -25.10 -7.07 -32.15
CA ILE A 179 -23.81 -7.20 -31.47
C ILE A 179 -23.38 -8.67 -31.34
N SER A 180 -24.05 -9.58 -32.06
CA SER A 180 -23.48 -10.90 -32.34
C SER A 180 -22.22 -10.72 -33.19
N ASP A 181 -21.11 -11.31 -32.77
CA ASP A 181 -19.83 -11.26 -33.50
C ASP A 181 -19.94 -11.96 -34.88
#